data_AF-A0A127T3T9-F1
#
_entry.id   AF-A0A127T3T9-F1
#
_cell.length_a   1.000
_cell.length_b   1.000
_cell.length_c   1.000
_cell.angle_alpha   90.00
_cell.angle_beta   90.00
_cell.angle_gamma   90.00
#
_symmetry.space_group_name_H-M   'P 1'
#
loop_
_entity.id
_entity.type
_entity.pdbx_description
1 polymer ?
#
loop_
_entity_poly.entity_id
_entity_poly.type
_entity_poly.pdbx_seq_one_letter_code
_entity_poly.pdbx_strand_id
1 'polypeptide(L)'
;MIKTLAKCIGKYKKESIITPIFTAVEVFLEILIPFITASIIDKGIQAGDMRKVGIYGGIMLIIAFLSLFCGIQAGKYGAAASTGFACNLREKMYENIQTFSFSNIDKFSTAGLVTRMTTDVTNVQNAYQMIIRSVVRAPLMMICSITMCVIISPRLS
;
A
#
# COMPACT_ATOMS: atom_id res chain seq x y z
N MET A 1 -10.51 -4.75 -20.76
CA MET A 1 -10.14 -3.51 -20.03
C MET A 1 -8.96 -3.71 -19.07
N ILE A 2 -9.08 -4.54 -18.03
CA ILE A 2 -8.02 -4.69 -17.00
C ILE A 2 -6.69 -5.20 -17.59
N LYS A 3 -6.70 -6.14 -18.53
CA LYS A 3 -5.49 -6.63 -19.24
C LYS A 3 -4.78 -5.54 -20.07
N THR A 4 -5.52 -4.55 -20.58
CA THR A 4 -4.99 -3.44 -21.37
C THR A 4 -4.33 -2.40 -20.46
N LEU A 5 -4.97 -2.08 -19.33
CA LEU A 5 -4.40 -1.23 -18.28
C LEU A 5 -3.17 -1.90 -17.66
N ALA A 6 -3.21 -3.21 -17.40
CA ALA A 6 -2.07 -3.95 -16.86
C ALA A 6 -0.83 -3.95 -17.78
N LYS A 7 -1.00 -3.75 -19.10
CA LYS A 7 0.13 -3.54 -20.02
C LYS A 7 0.79 -2.17 -19.82
N CYS A 8 0.05 -1.14 -19.42
CA CYS A 8 0.59 0.20 -19.13
C CYS A 8 1.44 0.25 -17.84
N ILE A 9 1.32 -0.76 -16.97
CA ILE A 9 2.21 -0.93 -15.81
C ILE A 9 3.66 -1.14 -16.28
N GLY A 10 3.86 -1.75 -17.45
CA GLY A 10 5.12 -1.72 -18.21
C GLY A 10 6.39 -1.94 -17.37
N LYS A 11 7.23 -0.91 -17.33
CA LYS A 11 8.53 -0.86 -16.63
C LYS A 11 8.41 -0.85 -15.10
N TYR A 12 7.26 -0.41 -14.56
CA TYR A 12 7.01 -0.21 -13.12
C TYR A 12 6.45 -1.44 -12.39
N LYS A 13 6.49 -2.62 -13.04
CA LYS A 13 6.08 -3.89 -12.44
C LYS A 13 6.89 -4.23 -11.19
N LYS A 14 8.17 -3.85 -11.15
CA LYS A 14 9.03 -4.11 -9.99
C LYS A 14 8.56 -3.31 -8.78
N GLU A 15 8.35 -2.01 -8.93
CA GLU A 15 7.85 -1.13 -7.87
C GLU A 15 6.45 -1.54 -7.40
N SER A 16 5.59 -1.99 -8.32
CA SER A 16 4.26 -2.49 -8.00
C SER A 16 4.26 -3.78 -7.17
N ILE A 17 5.28 -4.63 -7.30
CA ILE A 17 5.42 -5.87 -6.50
C ILE A 17 6.15 -5.57 -5.18
N ILE A 18 7.09 -4.63 -5.20
CA ILE A 18 7.83 -4.21 -4.00
C ILE A 18 6.90 -3.52 -2.98
N THR A 19 5.96 -2.70 -3.46
CA THR A 19 4.99 -1.99 -2.60
C THR A 19 4.19 -2.90 -1.66
N PRO A 20 3.50 -3.95 -2.14
CA PRO A 20 2.74 -4.85 -1.27
C PRO A 20 3.64 -5.67 -0.33
N ILE A 21 4.88 -6.00 -0.75
CA ILE A 21 5.84 -6.69 0.11
C ILE A 21 6.22 -5.79 1.30
N PHE A 22 6.60 -4.54 1.06
CA PHE A 22 6.90 -3.60 2.15
C PHE A 22 5.69 -3.33 3.03
N THR A 23 4.49 -3.27 2.46
CA THR A 23 3.24 -3.10 3.21
C THR A 23 2.96 -4.32 4.09
N ALA A 24 3.26 -5.54 3.61
CA ALA A 24 3.13 -6.75 4.42
C ALA A 24 4.11 -6.80 5.58
N VAL A 25 5.36 -6.39 5.35
CA VAL A 25 6.37 -6.28 6.42
C VAL A 25 5.97 -5.21 7.44
N GLU A 26 5.48 -4.05 6.98
CA GLU A 26 4.96 -2.98 7.86
C GLU A 26 3.85 -3.51 8.77
N VAL A 27 2.83 -4.17 8.20
CA VAL A 27 1.72 -4.75 8.96
C VAL A 27 2.24 -5.79 9.96
N PHE A 28 3.16 -6.66 9.55
CA PHE A 28 3.75 -7.67 10.44
C PHE A 28 4.45 -7.05 11.66
N LEU A 29 5.19 -5.95 11.45
CA LEU A 29 5.84 -5.21 12.54
C LEU A 29 4.82 -4.52 13.45
N GLU A 30 3.74 -3.96 12.91
CA GLU A 30 2.64 -3.39 13.72
C GLU A 30 2.00 -4.43 14.65
N ILE A 31 1.89 -5.69 14.21
CA ILE A 31 1.31 -6.79 15.00
C ILE A 31 2.23 -7.24 16.13
N LEU A 32 3.55 -7.11 15.97
CA LEU A 32 4.49 -7.46 17.04
C LEU A 32 4.40 -6.50 18.23
N ILE A 33 3.92 -5.27 18.03
CA ILE A 33 3.78 -4.27 19.09
C ILE A 33 2.91 -4.79 20.25
N PRO A 34 1.65 -5.24 20.05
CA PRO A 34 0.83 -5.76 21.13
C PRO A 34 1.41 -7.02 21.80
N PHE A 35 2.19 -7.85 21.10
CA PHE A 35 2.88 -9.00 21.70
C PHE A 35 3.97 -8.57 22.69
N ILE A 36 4.69 -7.50 22.35
CA ILE A 36 5.68 -6.89 23.22
C ILE A 36 4.98 -6.20 24.39
N THR A 37 3.85 -5.53 24.16
CA THR A 37 3.02 -4.94 25.23
C THR A 37 2.55 -5.99 26.22
N ALA A 38 2.06 -7.15 25.75
CA ALA A 38 1.69 -8.27 26.62
C ALA A 38 2.91 -8.78 27.43
N SER A 39 4.07 -8.93 26.77
CA SER A 39 5.31 -9.34 27.43
C SER A 39 5.82 -8.33 28.47
N ILE A 40 5.60 -7.02 28.24
CA ILE A 40 5.92 -5.96 29.21
C ILE A 40 5.05 -6.12 30.47
N ILE A 41 3.76 -6.41 30.30
CA ILE A 41 2.82 -6.59 31.40
C ILE A 41 3.17 -7.87 32.19
N ASP A 42 3.28 -9.01 31.51
CA ASP A 42 3.44 -10.31 32.16
C ASP A 42 4.85 -10.51 32.75
N LYS A 43 5.89 -10.22 31.97
CA LYS A 43 7.29 -10.50 32.36
C LYS A 43 8.01 -9.30 32.97
N GLY A 44 7.43 -8.12 32.85
CA GLY A 44 7.98 -6.89 33.42
C GLY A 44 7.21 -6.47 34.66
N ILE A 45 6.00 -5.95 34.47
CA ILE A 45 5.20 -5.34 35.54
C ILE A 45 4.76 -6.38 36.57
N GLN A 46 4.18 -7.50 36.14
CA GLN A 46 3.66 -8.53 37.05
C GLN A 46 4.79 -9.29 37.77
N ALA A 47 5.97 -9.38 37.15
CA ALA A 47 7.17 -9.97 37.73
C ALA A 47 7.99 -8.98 38.61
N GLY A 48 7.61 -7.70 38.66
CA GLY A 48 8.33 -6.66 39.41
C GLY A 48 9.72 -6.28 38.86
N ASP A 49 10.04 -6.67 37.63
CA ASP A 49 11.37 -6.51 37.03
C ASP A 49 11.40 -5.30 36.08
N MET A 50 11.67 -4.11 36.65
CA MET A 50 11.76 -2.85 35.88
C MET A 50 12.87 -2.87 34.81
N ARG A 51 13.91 -3.70 34.97
CA ARG A 51 14.97 -3.83 33.96
C ARG A 51 14.43 -4.49 32.69
N LYS A 52 13.59 -5.53 32.82
CA LYS A 52 12.90 -6.14 31.68
C LYS A 52 11.93 -5.20 31.00
N VAL A 53 11.20 -4.38 31.76
CA VAL A 53 10.32 -3.34 31.20
C VAL A 53 11.11 -2.38 30.29
N GLY A 54 12.28 -1.91 30.75
CA GLY A 54 13.15 -1.04 29.95
C GLY A 54 13.67 -1.71 28.67
N ILE A 55 14.06 -2.99 28.74
CA ILE A 55 14.54 -3.76 27.58
C ILE A 55 13.41 -3.95 26.55
N TYR A 56 12.23 -4.42 26.97
CA TYR A 56 11.09 -4.63 26.07
C TYR A 56 10.55 -3.31 25.51
N GLY A 57 10.56 -2.22 26.29
CA GLY A 57 10.23 -0.88 25.81
C GLY A 57 11.21 -0.37 24.76
N GLY A 58 12.51 -0.63 24.93
CA GLY A 58 13.53 -0.32 23.92
C GLY A 58 13.33 -1.11 22.62
N ILE A 59 13.03 -2.41 22.73
CA ILE A 59 12.71 -3.26 21.57
C ILE A 59 11.46 -2.77 20.85
N MET A 60 10.43 -2.36 21.58
CA MET A 60 9.20 -1.77 21.02
C MET A 60 9.50 -0.51 20.21
N LEU A 61 10.35 0.38 20.71
CA LEU A 61 10.76 1.58 19.98
C LEU A 61 11.48 1.23 18.67
N ILE A 62 12.42 0.28 18.70
CA ILE A 62 13.15 -0.15 17.49
C ILE A 62 12.17 -0.68 16.44
N ILE A 63 11.21 -1.51 16.85
CA ILE A 63 10.20 -2.08 15.95
C ILE A 63 9.27 -1.00 15.39
N ALA A 64 8.87 -0.03 16.20
CA ALA A 64 8.05 1.10 15.74
C ALA A 64 8.80 1.99 14.73
N PHE A 65 10.09 2.23 14.92
CA PHE A 65 10.90 2.94 13.93
C PHE A 65 11.08 2.13 12.65
N LEU A 66 11.25 0.80 12.76
CA LEU A 66 11.37 -0.08 11.60
C LEU A 66 10.05 -0.15 10.81
N SER A 67 8.91 -0.24 11.50
CA SER A 67 7.58 -0.23 10.85
C SER A 67 7.33 1.09 10.13
N LEU A 68 7.65 2.22 10.77
CA LEU A 68 7.56 3.55 10.16
C LEU A 68 8.44 3.64 8.90
N PHE A 69 9.67 3.15 8.97
CA PHE A 69 10.59 3.14 7.83
C PHE A 69 10.04 2.29 6.67
N CYS A 70 9.55 1.08 6.97
CA CYS A 70 8.90 0.21 5.98
C CYS A 70 7.67 0.86 5.35
N GLY A 71 6.84 1.55 6.14
CA GLY A 71 5.64 2.24 5.66
C GLY A 71 5.95 3.44 4.75
N ILE A 72 7.00 4.21 5.07
CA ILE A 72 7.49 5.29 4.21
C ILE A 72 7.99 4.73 2.87
N GLN A 73 8.76 3.64 2.92
CA GLN A 73 9.26 2.97 1.71
C GLN A 73 8.12 2.42 0.86
N ALA A 74 7.13 1.73 1.47
CA ALA A 74 5.92 1.28 0.80
C ALA A 74 5.18 2.45 0.11
N GLY A 75 5.03 3.57 0.81
CA GLY A 75 4.43 4.79 0.27
C GLY A 75 5.18 5.35 -0.94
N LYS A 76 6.51 5.42 -0.85
CA LYS A 76 7.38 5.93 -1.92
C LYS A 76 7.34 5.05 -3.17
N TYR A 77 7.48 3.72 -3.02
CA TYR A 77 7.39 2.80 -4.15
C TYR A 77 5.98 2.75 -4.75
N GLY A 78 4.94 2.83 -3.91
CA GLY A 78 3.55 2.85 -4.36
C GLY A 78 3.20 4.12 -5.16
N ALA A 79 3.67 5.28 -4.69
CA ALA A 79 3.52 6.54 -5.41
C ALA A 79 4.31 6.54 -6.73
N ALA A 80 5.55 6.03 -6.73
CA ALA A 80 6.35 5.90 -7.95
C ALA A 80 5.69 4.97 -8.98
N ALA A 81 5.16 3.82 -8.54
CA ALA A 81 4.46 2.87 -9.40
C ALA A 81 3.19 3.47 -10.00
N SER A 82 2.41 4.20 -9.20
CA SER A 82 1.15 4.81 -9.65
C SER A 82 1.39 5.96 -10.63
N THR A 83 2.31 6.87 -10.33
CA THR A 83 2.65 7.98 -11.21
C THR A 83 3.30 7.49 -12.51
N GLY A 84 4.16 6.47 -12.43
CA GLY A 84 4.77 5.83 -13.61
C GLY A 84 3.73 5.15 -14.51
N PHE A 85 2.76 4.45 -13.93
CA PHE A 85 1.61 3.89 -14.64
C PHE A 85 0.77 4.98 -15.34
N ALA A 86 0.48 6.08 -14.63
CA ALA A 86 -0.28 7.19 -15.19
C ALA A 86 0.46 7.88 -16.33
N CYS A 87 1.79 8.03 -16.23
CA CYS A 87 2.62 8.60 -17.29
C CYS A 87 2.49 7.79 -18.59
N ASN A 88 2.74 6.47 -18.52
CA ASN A 88 2.62 5.58 -19.69
C ASN A 88 1.20 5.57 -20.27
N LEU A 89 0.18 5.69 -19.41
CA LEU A 89 -1.21 5.74 -19.86
C LEU A 89 -1.50 7.04 -20.63
N ARG A 90 -1.05 8.20 -20.13
CA ARG A 90 -1.21 9.49 -20.83
C ARG A 90 -0.49 9.49 -22.17
N GLU A 91 0.76 9.02 -22.20
CA GLU A 91 1.56 8.95 -23.43
C GLU A 91 0.86 8.12 -24.51
N LYS A 92 0.40 6.92 -24.15
CA LYS A 92 -0.29 6.03 -25.08
C LYS A 92 -1.67 6.55 -25.53
N MET A 93 -2.37 7.27 -24.65
CA MET A 93 -3.62 7.95 -25.01
C MET A 93 -3.34 9.08 -25.99
N TYR A 94 -2.28 9.85 -25.77
CA TYR A 94 -1.88 10.96 -26.62
C TYR A 94 -1.47 10.47 -28.02
N GLU A 95 -0.67 9.42 -28.12
CA GLU A 95 -0.32 8.78 -29.41
C GLU A 95 -1.58 8.32 -30.17
N ASN A 96 -2.51 7.66 -29.49
CA ASN A 96 -3.76 7.21 -30.12
C ASN A 96 -4.62 8.38 -30.60
N ILE A 97 -4.73 9.45 -29.81
CA ILE A 97 -5.51 10.64 -30.20
C ILE A 97 -4.94 11.29 -31.47
N GLN A 98 -3.62 11.28 -31.67
CA GLN A 98 -3.00 11.78 -32.89
C GLN A 98 -3.36 10.96 -34.15
N THR A 99 -3.76 9.70 -33.99
CA THR A 99 -4.19 8.84 -35.11
C THR A 99 -5.69 8.97 -35.44
N PHE A 100 -6.45 9.78 -34.70
CA PHE A 100 -7.88 9.95 -34.93
C PHE A 100 -8.16 10.78 -36.18
N SER A 101 -9.15 10.35 -36.97
CA SER A 101 -9.71 11.17 -38.05
C SER A 101 -10.48 12.37 -37.48
N PHE A 102 -10.63 13.43 -38.27
CA PHE A 102 -11.38 14.63 -37.88
C PHE A 102 -12.81 14.31 -37.39
N SER A 103 -13.48 13.34 -38.01
CA SER A 103 -14.82 12.87 -37.58
C SER A 103 -14.82 12.25 -36.17
N ASN A 104 -13.74 11.57 -35.77
CA ASN A 104 -13.60 11.04 -34.40
C ASN A 104 -13.32 12.15 -33.39
N ILE A 105 -12.55 13.17 -33.76
CA ILE A 105 -12.27 14.33 -32.90
C ILE A 105 -13.55 15.13 -32.65
N ASP A 106 -14.36 15.36 -33.68
CA ASP A 106 -15.65 16.05 -33.55
C ASP A 106 -16.64 15.26 -32.68
N LYS A 107 -16.65 13.93 -32.78
CA LYS A 107 -17.51 13.06 -31.96
C LYS A 107 -17.14 13.06 -30.48
N PHE A 108 -15.85 13.12 -30.15
CA PHE A 108 -15.38 13.12 -28.76
C PHE A 108 -15.16 14.51 -28.16
N SER A 109 -15.15 15.55 -28.99
CA SER A 109 -14.77 16.94 -28.67
C SER A 109 -13.37 17.06 -28.06
N THR A 110 -12.62 18.06 -28.51
CA THR A 110 -11.27 18.34 -27.98
C THR A 110 -11.29 18.54 -26.46
N ALA A 111 -12.33 19.19 -25.92
CA ALA A 111 -12.48 19.39 -24.48
C ALA A 111 -12.68 18.06 -23.71
N GLY A 112 -13.49 17.15 -24.27
CA GLY A 112 -13.74 15.84 -23.66
C GLY A 112 -12.51 14.94 -23.67
N LEU A 113 -11.69 14.99 -24.73
CA LEU A 113 -10.42 14.27 -24.80
C LEU A 113 -9.42 14.77 -23.75
N VAL A 114 -9.36 16.10 -23.52
CA VAL A 114 -8.50 16.68 -22.47
C VAL A 114 -8.94 16.20 -21.08
N THR A 115 -10.24 16.24 -20.75
CA THR A 115 -10.74 15.77 -19.44
C THR A 115 -10.45 14.28 -19.23
N ARG A 116 -10.52 13.45 -20.28
CA ARG A 116 -10.14 12.03 -20.20
C ARG A 116 -8.64 11.82 -19.98
N MET A 117 -7.79 12.63 -20.60
CA MET A 117 -6.33 12.53 -20.40
C MET A 117 -5.86 13.07 -19.04
N THR A 118 -6.64 13.93 -18.40
CA THR A 118 -6.29 14.54 -17.11
C THR A 118 -7.04 13.89 -15.96
N THR A 119 -8.35 14.13 -15.86
CA THR A 119 -9.20 13.71 -14.74
C THR A 119 -9.34 12.19 -14.68
N ASP A 120 -9.68 11.54 -15.79
CA ASP A 120 -9.88 10.09 -15.76
C ASP A 120 -8.58 9.35 -15.48
N VAL A 121 -7.47 9.78 -16.09
CA VAL A 121 -6.15 9.18 -15.79
C VAL A 121 -5.77 9.39 -14.32
N THR A 122 -6.07 10.55 -13.73
CA THR A 122 -5.81 10.82 -12.31
C THR A 122 -6.69 9.94 -11.41
N ASN A 123 -7.95 9.72 -11.77
CA ASN A 123 -8.84 8.81 -11.06
C ASN A 123 -8.32 7.37 -11.12
N VAL A 124 -7.85 6.91 -12.29
CA VAL A 124 -7.25 5.57 -12.43
C VAL A 124 -5.93 5.48 -11.66
N GLN A 125 -5.13 6.53 -11.63
CA GLN A 125 -3.91 6.63 -10.81
C GLN A 125 -4.24 6.45 -9.32
N ASN A 126 -5.23 7.18 -8.81
CA ASN A 126 -5.67 7.07 -7.42
C ASN A 126 -6.24 5.68 -7.11
N ALA A 127 -7.07 5.14 -8.02
CA ALA A 127 -7.61 3.78 -7.88
C ALA A 127 -6.49 2.74 -7.85
N TYR A 128 -5.48 2.87 -8.72
CA TYR A 128 -4.31 2.00 -8.73
C TYR A 128 -3.57 2.08 -7.40
N GLN A 129 -3.25 3.29 -6.94
CA GLN A 129 -2.57 3.51 -5.66
C GLN A 129 -3.34 2.90 -4.46
N MET A 130 -4.67 2.99 -4.48
CA MET A 130 -5.52 2.38 -3.46
C MET A 130 -5.46 0.84 -3.51
N ILE A 131 -5.41 0.24 -4.70
CA ILE A 131 -5.32 -1.21 -4.87
C ILE A 131 -3.97 -1.74 -4.37
N ILE A 132 -2.85 -1.16 -4.79
CA ILE A 132 -1.52 -1.66 -4.39
C ILE A 132 -1.22 -1.44 -2.91
N ARG A 133 -1.85 -0.45 -2.26
CA ARG A 133 -1.57 -0.09 -0.86
C ARG A 133 -2.70 -0.49 0.09
N SER A 134 -3.85 0.15 -0.02
CA SER A 134 -4.96 0.00 0.94
C SER A 134 -5.62 -1.37 0.84
N VAL A 135 -5.85 -1.87 -0.37
CA VAL A 135 -6.51 -3.18 -0.59
C VAL A 135 -5.61 -4.34 -0.20
N VAL A 136 -4.28 -4.17 -0.18
CA VAL A 136 -3.35 -5.19 0.33
C VAL A 136 -3.24 -5.11 1.86
N ARG A 137 -3.14 -3.89 2.40
CA ARG A 137 -3.03 -3.66 3.85
C ARG A 137 -4.25 -4.17 4.62
N ALA A 138 -5.46 -3.85 4.18
CA ALA A 138 -6.70 -4.18 4.89
C ALA A 138 -6.90 -5.70 5.16
N PRO A 139 -6.83 -6.60 4.15
CA PRO A 139 -6.98 -8.04 4.39
C PRO A 139 -5.79 -8.62 5.18
N LEU A 140 -4.57 -8.12 4.98
CA LEU A 140 -3.42 -8.54 5.80
C LEU A 140 -3.65 -8.19 7.27
N MET A 141 -4.05 -6.95 7.57
CA MET A 141 -4.42 -6.55 8.92
C MET A 141 -5.55 -7.41 9.48
N MET A 142 -6.59 -7.67 8.69
CA MET A 142 -7.73 -8.47 9.14
C MET A 142 -7.31 -9.90 9.50
N ILE A 143 -6.60 -10.59 8.61
CA ILE A 143 -6.13 -11.97 8.83
C ILE A 143 -5.22 -12.01 10.06
N CYS A 144 -4.29 -11.08 10.16
CA CYS A 144 -3.35 -11.05 11.26
C CYS A 144 -3.99 -10.70 12.60
N SER A 145 -4.90 -9.73 12.65
CA SER A 145 -5.64 -9.37 13.87
C SER A 145 -6.51 -10.52 14.36
N ILE A 146 -7.19 -11.23 13.45
CA ILE A 146 -7.96 -12.44 13.78
C ILE A 146 -7.03 -13.51 14.36
N THR A 147 -5.90 -13.76 13.69
CA THR A 147 -4.90 -14.73 14.15
C THR A 147 -4.39 -14.38 15.54
N MET A 148 -4.11 -13.10 15.80
CA MET A 148 -3.64 -12.63 17.10
C MET A 148 -4.71 -12.77 18.20
N CYS A 149 -5.96 -12.46 17.88
CA CYS A 149 -7.08 -12.63 18.81
C CYS A 149 -7.22 -14.09 19.25
N VAL A 150 -7.13 -15.03 18.29
CA VAL A 150 -7.20 -16.47 18.55
C VAL A 150 -6.02 -16.97 19.39
N ILE A 151 -4.81 -16.43 19.19
CA ILE A 151 -3.61 -16.84 19.96
C ILE A 151 -3.65 -16.34 21.40
N ILE A 152 -4.08 -15.09 21.63
CA ILE A 152 -4.04 -14.46 22.96
C ILE A 152 -5.16 -15.00 23.86
N SER A 153 -6.37 -15.18 23.31
CA SER A 153 -7.53 -15.63 24.08
C SER A 153 -8.38 -16.61 23.28
N PRO A 154 -7.97 -17.88 23.16
CA PRO A 154 -8.81 -18.93 22.55
C PRO A 154 -10.11 -19.20 23.33
N ARG A 155 -10.32 -18.55 24.50
CA ARG A 155 -11.43 -18.79 25.43
C ARG A 155 -12.50 -17.69 25.45
N LEU A 156 -12.34 -16.62 24.66
CA LEU A 156 -13.29 -15.49 24.55
C LEU A 156 -13.83 -15.30 23.12
N SER A 157 -13.54 -16.25 22.22
CA SER A 157 -14.09 -16.29 20.86
C SER A 157 -15.10 -17.40 20.71
#